data_AF-A0A0S8D1M3-F1
#
_entry.id   AF-A0A0S8D1M3-F1
#
_cell.length_a   1.000
_cell.length_b   1.000
_cell.length_c   1.000
_cell.angle_alpha   90.00
_cell.angle_beta   90.00
_cell.angle_gamma   90.00
#
_symmetry.space_group_name_H-M   'P 1'
#
loop_
_entity.id
_entity.type
_entity.pdbx_description
1 polymer ?
#
loop_
_entity_poly.entity_id
_entity_poly.type
_entity_poly.pdbx_seq_one_letter_code
_entity_poly.pdbx_strand_id
1 'polypeptide(L)'
;MEYDKDSVDEVTLALLYLVMHDEEDSGARAWKGFDWDTMDRLHDKGFIGNPINKARSVSVSPEGYKRAKELFEKHFVRQHR
;
A
#
# COMPACT_ATOMS: atom_id res chain seq x y z
N MET A 1 -10.64 -19.50 -0.70
CA MET A 1 -10.27 -19.70 0.70
C MET A 1 -10.84 -18.54 1.50
N GLU A 2 -11.43 -18.78 2.66
CA GLU A 2 -11.84 -17.72 3.57
C GLU A 2 -10.61 -17.31 4.40
N TYR A 3 -10.26 -16.03 4.39
CA TYR A 3 -9.13 -15.47 5.11
C TYR A 3 -9.45 -14.03 5.55
N ASP A 4 -8.72 -13.53 6.53
CA ASP A 4 -8.85 -12.16 7.00
C ASP A 4 -8.30 -11.17 5.96
N LYS A 5 -9.21 -10.56 5.20
CA LYS A 5 -8.89 -9.57 4.18
C LYS A 5 -8.27 -8.31 4.76
N ASP A 6 -8.64 -7.90 5.97
CA ASP A 6 -8.10 -6.67 6.56
C ASP A 6 -6.64 -6.85 6.97
N SER A 7 -6.28 -8.02 7.50
CA SER A 7 -4.87 -8.36 7.74
C SER A 7 -4.06 -8.39 6.45
N VAL A 8 -4.61 -8.94 5.36
CA VAL A 8 -3.94 -8.95 4.05
C VAL A 8 -3.77 -7.53 3.50
N ASP A 9 -4.83 -6.71 3.52
CA ASP A 9 -4.77 -5.32 3.07
C ASP A 9 -3.73 -4.52 3.86
N GLU A 10 -3.69 -4.70 5.18
CA GLU A 10 -2.73 -4.04 6.07
C GLU A 10 -1.29 -4.38 5.66
N VAL A 11 -0.98 -5.67 5.50
CA VAL A 11 0.37 -6.11 5.15
C VAL A 11 0.72 -5.75 3.70
N THR A 12 -0.23 -5.80 2.77
CA THR A 12 0.00 -5.36 1.39
C THR A 12 0.32 -3.86 1.32
N LEU A 13 -0.42 -3.02 2.06
CA LEU A 13 -0.11 -1.60 2.15
C LEU A 13 1.28 -1.36 2.76
N ALA A 14 1.65 -2.12 3.80
CA ALA A 14 2.99 -2.08 4.37
C ALA A 14 4.07 -2.43 3.33
N LEU A 15 3.88 -3.49 2.55
CA LEU A 15 4.84 -3.92 1.53
C LEU A 15 4.91 -2.97 0.33
N LEU A 16 3.83 -2.29 -0.02
CA LEU A 16 3.84 -1.25 -1.07
C LEU A 16 4.87 -0.16 -0.76
N TYR A 17 5.12 0.15 0.52
CA TYR A 17 6.15 1.11 0.95
C TYR A 17 7.53 0.82 0.35
N LEU A 18 7.92 -0.45 0.21
CA LEU A 18 9.22 -0.84 -0.35
C LEU A 18 9.38 -0.50 -1.84
N VAL A 19 8.25 -0.37 -2.56
CA VAL A 19 8.23 -0.11 -4.00
C VAL A 19 7.64 1.25 -4.33
N MET A 20 7.52 2.13 -3.32
CA MET A 20 7.15 3.53 -3.50
C MET A 20 8.32 4.33 -4.07
N HIS A 21 8.00 5.29 -4.94
CA HIS A 21 8.91 6.21 -5.60
C HIS A 21 8.19 7.52 -5.93
N ASP A 22 8.94 8.54 -6.38
CA ASP A 22 8.44 9.87 -6.71
C ASP A 22 7.57 10.48 -5.59
N GLU A 23 8.15 10.60 -4.39
CA GLU A 23 7.50 11.22 -3.24
C GLU A 23 7.45 12.75 -3.39
N GLU A 24 6.25 13.31 -3.35
CA GLU A 24 5.94 14.72 -3.46
C GLU A 24 4.92 15.13 -2.39
N ASP A 25 4.68 16.43 -2.20
CA ASP A 25 3.72 16.94 -1.20
C ASP A 25 2.30 16.36 -1.36
N SER A 26 1.95 15.92 -2.58
CA SER A 26 0.66 15.30 -2.89
C SER A 26 0.60 13.78 -2.74
N GLY A 27 1.69 13.11 -2.34
CA GLY A 27 1.75 11.66 -2.15
C GLY A 27 2.92 11.00 -2.86
N ALA A 28 2.76 9.74 -3.26
CA ALA A 28 3.81 8.97 -3.94
C ALA A 28 3.24 8.12 -5.09
N ARG A 29 4.10 7.38 -5.78
CA ARG A 29 3.69 6.30 -6.69
C ARG A 29 4.28 4.97 -6.24
N ALA A 30 3.58 3.87 -6.48
CA ALA A 30 4.10 2.53 -6.21
C ALA A 30 3.92 1.62 -7.41
N TRP A 31 4.87 0.71 -7.66
CA TRP A 31 4.68 -0.35 -8.64
C TRP A 31 3.53 -1.29 -8.22
N LYS A 32 2.61 -1.57 -9.15
CA LYS A 32 1.55 -2.55 -8.93
C LYS A 32 2.11 -3.95 -9.15
N GLY A 33 1.72 -4.90 -8.31
CA GLY A 33 2.13 -6.30 -8.46
C GLY A 33 1.47 -7.29 -7.49
N PHE A 34 0.53 -6.81 -6.66
CA PHE A 34 -0.24 -7.63 -5.74
C PHE A 34 -1.57 -8.06 -6.36
N ASP A 35 -2.26 -8.96 -5.66
CA ASP A 35 -3.62 -9.40 -5.95
C ASP A 35 -4.58 -8.22 -6.23
N TRP A 36 -5.39 -8.35 -7.27
CA TRP A 36 -6.27 -7.27 -7.74
C TRP A 36 -7.34 -6.91 -6.72
N ASP A 37 -7.97 -7.90 -6.09
CA ASP A 37 -9.05 -7.65 -5.11
C ASP A 37 -8.51 -6.89 -3.89
N THR A 38 -7.26 -7.16 -3.51
CA THR A 38 -6.57 -6.46 -2.42
C THR A 38 -6.25 -5.02 -2.79
N MET A 39 -5.75 -4.78 -4.00
CA MET A 39 -5.50 -3.44 -4.50
C MET A 39 -6.80 -2.63 -4.63
N ASP A 40 -7.90 -3.25 -5.03
CA ASP A 40 -9.22 -2.61 -5.13
C ASP A 40 -9.73 -2.16 -3.76
N ARG A 41 -9.63 -3.01 -2.74
CA ARG A 41 -9.97 -2.63 -1.36
C ARG A 41 -9.10 -1.50 -0.80
N LEU A 42 -7.82 -1.45 -1.16
CA LEU A 42 -6.94 -0.35 -0.78
C LEU A 42 -7.33 0.98 -1.47
N HIS A 43 -7.83 0.90 -2.70
CA HIS A 43 -8.41 2.04 -3.40
C HIS A 43 -9.72 2.50 -2.73
N ASP A 44 -10.61 1.58 -2.38
CA ASP A 44 -11.85 1.88 -1.65
C ASP A 44 -11.58 2.53 -0.29
N LYS A 45 -10.47 2.13 0.36
CA LYS A 45 -9.98 2.75 1.61
C LYS A 45 -9.32 4.12 1.40
N GLY A 46 -9.14 4.57 0.16
CA GLY A 46 -8.58 5.88 -0.19
C GLY A 46 -7.04 5.97 -0.05
N PHE A 47 -6.35 4.84 0.11
CA PHE A 47 -4.89 4.82 0.27
C PHE A 47 -4.13 4.87 -1.06
N ILE A 48 -4.74 4.33 -2.12
CA ILE A 48 -4.17 4.34 -3.47
C ILE A 48 -5.22 4.82 -4.48
N GLY A 49 -4.76 5.29 -5.64
CA GLY A 49 -5.63 5.56 -6.78
C GLY A 49 -6.13 4.29 -7.44
N ASN A 50 -7.05 4.43 -8.40
CA ASN A 50 -7.66 3.27 -9.07
C ASN A 50 -6.59 2.37 -9.72
N PRO A 51 -6.42 1.11 -9.27
CA PRO A 51 -5.39 0.22 -9.76
C PRO A 51 -5.72 -0.37 -11.13
N ILE A 52 -7.01 -0.40 -11.53
CA ILE A 52 -7.51 -0.97 -12.78
C ILE A 52 -7.26 0.00 -13.94
N ASN A 53 -6.02 0.06 -14.39
CA ASN A 53 -5.62 0.82 -15.56
C ASN A 53 -4.36 0.22 -16.20
N LYS A 54 -3.98 0.71 -17.39
CA LYS A 54 -2.82 0.21 -18.16
C LYS A 54 -1.46 0.62 -17.58
N ALA A 55 -1.42 1.53 -16.60
CA ALA A 55 -0.16 1.99 -16.00
C ALA A 55 0.41 0.92 -15.06
N ARG A 56 1.73 0.80 -15.07
CA ARG A 56 2.48 -0.12 -14.20
C ARG A 56 2.52 0.32 -12.74
N SER A 57 2.34 1.62 -12.48
CA SER A 57 2.33 2.19 -11.13
C SER A 57 0.96 2.77 -10.77
N VAL A 58 0.66 2.78 -9.47
CA VAL A 58 -0.52 3.40 -8.88
C VAL A 58 -0.10 4.63 -8.07
N SER A 59 -0.94 5.67 -8.05
CA SER A 59 -0.74 6.78 -7.11
C SER A 59 -1.06 6.32 -5.69
N VAL A 60 -0.36 6.85 -4.71
CA VAL A 60 -0.56 6.63 -3.28
C VAL A 60 -0.89 7.98 -2.68
N SER A 61 -1.97 8.07 -1.93
CA SER A 61 -2.36 9.31 -1.25
C SER A 61 -1.37 9.65 -0.12
N PRO A 62 -1.30 10.91 0.34
CA PRO A 62 -0.49 11.27 1.51
C PRO A 62 -0.82 10.41 2.74
N GLU A 63 -2.12 10.16 2.96
CA GLU A 63 -2.61 9.29 4.04
C GLU A 63 -2.18 7.84 3.82
N GLY A 64 -2.26 7.34 2.59
CA GLY A 64 -1.81 6.00 2.22
C GLY A 64 -0.31 5.81 2.44
N TYR A 65 0.51 6.80 2.06
CA TYR A 65 1.96 6.77 2.27
C TYR A 65 2.30 6.73 3.75
N LYS A 66 1.72 7.64 4.54
CA LYS A 66 1.93 7.69 5.99
C LYS A 66 1.55 6.35 6.64
N ARG A 67 0.38 5.82 6.26
CA ARG A 67 -0.11 4.55 6.81
C ARG A 67 0.77 3.37 6.40
N ALA A 68 1.22 3.31 5.14
CA ALA A 68 2.12 2.28 4.66
C ALA A 68 3.42 2.24 5.46
N LYS A 69 4.02 3.41 5.73
CA LYS A 69 5.23 3.54 6.55
C LYS A 69 5.01 3.06 7.99
N GLU A 70 3.96 3.52 8.66
CA GLU A 70 3.62 3.09 10.03
C GLU A 70 3.44 1.57 10.12
N LEU A 71 2.76 0.99 9.14
CA LEU A 71 2.54 -0.46 9.08
C LEU A 71 3.82 -1.22 8.80
N PHE A 72 4.69 -0.69 7.93
CA PHE A 72 5.99 -1.30 7.67
C PHE A 72 6.86 -1.32 8.93
N GLU A 73 6.89 -0.21 9.68
CA GLU A 73 7.56 -0.12 10.96
C GLU A 73 6.98 -1.10 11.98
N LYS A 74 5.65 -1.16 12.10
CA LYS A 74 4.94 -2.09 13.01
C LYS A 74 5.30 -3.56 12.75
N HIS A 75 5.33 -3.98 11.49
CA HIS A 75 5.46 -5.39 11.12
C HIS A 75 6.89 -5.87 10.92
N PHE A 76 7.78 -5.02 10.40
CA PHE A 76 9.06 -5.47 9.86
C PHE A 76 10.28 -4.81 10.49
N VAL A 77 10.13 -3.70 11.23
CA VAL A 77 11.26 -3.11 11.97
C VAL A 77 11.48 -3.89 13.26
N ARG A 78 12.70 -4.42 13.41
CA ARG A 78 13.10 -5.15 14.61
C ARG A 78 13.08 -4.20 15.80
N GLN A 79 12.23 -4.50 16.78
CA GLN A 79 12.35 -3.93 18.11
C GLN A 79 13.56 -4.60 18.77
N HIS A 80 14.66 -3.87 18.96
CA HIS A 80 15.80 -4.39 19.72
C HIS A 80 15.31 -4.77 21.13
N ARG A 81 15.38 -6.06 21.44
CA ARG A 81 15.36 -6.60 22.80
C ARG A 81 16.77 -6.99 23.18
#